data_AF-A0A066Z0K5-F1
#
_entry.id   AF-A0A066Z0K5-F1
#
_cell.length_a   1.000
_cell.length_b   1.000
_cell.length_c   1.000
_cell.angle_alpha   90.00
_cell.angle_beta   90.00
_cell.angle_gamma   90.00
#
_symmetry.space_group_name_H-M   'P 1'
#
loop_
_entity.id
_entity.type
_entity.pdbx_description
1 polymer ?
#
loop_
_entity_poly.entity_id
_entity_poly.type
_entity_poly.pdbx_seq_one_letter_code
_entity_poly.pdbx_strand_id
1 'polypeptide(L)'
;MPATVPGCVHTDLLAAGLIPDPYLNANELEVARVGRQDWTYTLDLPAHGSEHERTDLVFDGLDTVATVTLGGTELGTTRTMHRRHRFDATGLTGELTVRFTSACTEAERVRGLVGERPNAYPEPFQYLRKTASSFGWDRGPTLPTAGIWKPARLEHWSVARLAETRAGQGRAVLRGAVLNRPVPPKS
;
A
#
# COMPACT_ATOMS: atom_id res chain seq x y z
N MET A 1 -0.72 22.23 3.50
CA MET A 1 -0.22 22.56 2.15
C MET A 1 -0.98 21.72 1.14
N PRO A 2 -1.13 22.16 -0.13
CA PRO A 2 -1.73 21.32 -1.17
C PRO A 2 -0.92 20.04 -1.38
N ALA A 3 -1.61 18.95 -1.71
CA ALA A 3 -1.00 17.66 -2.05
C ALA A 3 -1.72 17.07 -3.27
N THR A 4 -0.97 16.38 -4.12
CA THR A 4 -1.51 15.78 -5.35
C THR A 4 -1.73 14.28 -5.15
N VAL A 5 -2.88 13.77 -5.60
CA VAL A 5 -3.21 12.34 -5.61
C VAL A 5 -3.59 11.92 -7.03
N PRO A 6 -2.94 10.92 -7.64
CA PRO A 6 -1.83 10.13 -7.10
C PRO A 6 -0.52 10.93 -6.94
N GLY A 7 0.23 10.67 -5.87
CA GLY A 7 1.47 11.39 -5.59
C GLY A 7 2.18 10.92 -4.31
N CYS A 8 3.19 11.68 -3.88
CA CYS A 8 3.91 11.43 -2.63
C CYS A 8 4.43 12.74 -1.99
N VAL A 9 4.75 12.65 -0.70
CA VAL A 9 5.16 13.81 0.09
C VAL A 9 6.39 14.53 -0.44
N HIS A 10 7.37 13.81 -1.00
CA HIS A 10 8.57 14.44 -1.58
C HIS A 10 8.22 15.33 -2.78
N THR A 11 7.36 14.85 -3.68
CA THR A 11 6.95 15.63 -4.85
C THR A 11 6.07 16.82 -4.45
N ASP A 12 5.22 16.66 -3.43
CA ASP A 12 4.39 17.75 -2.91
C ASP A 12 5.25 18.85 -2.26
N LEU A 13 6.24 18.47 -1.43
CA LEU A 13 7.19 19.39 -0.81
C LEU A 13 8.07 20.09 -1.84
N LEU A 14 8.54 19.37 -2.86
CA LEU A 14 9.36 19.92 -3.93
C LEU A 14 8.56 20.96 -4.74
N ALA A 15 7.33 20.63 -5.13
CA ALA A 15 6.45 21.54 -5.86
C ALA A 15 6.10 22.81 -5.05
N ALA A 16 6.05 22.69 -3.72
CA ALA A 16 5.85 23.82 -2.82
C ALA A 16 7.14 24.60 -2.50
N GLY A 17 8.31 24.18 -3.02
CA GLY A 17 9.60 24.81 -2.74
C GLY A 17 10.09 24.64 -1.30
N LEU A 18 9.58 23.63 -0.58
CA LEU A 18 9.89 23.37 0.83
C LEU A 18 11.07 22.41 1.05
N ILE A 19 11.51 21.75 -0.01
CA ILE A 19 12.74 20.97 -0.06
C ILE A 19 13.47 21.27 -1.37
N PRO A 20 14.81 21.18 -1.39
CA PRO A 20 15.55 21.22 -2.64
C PRO A 20 15.30 19.95 -3.46
N ASP A 21 15.63 19.97 -4.76
CA ASP A 21 15.53 18.79 -5.61
C ASP A 21 16.48 17.68 -5.08
N PRO A 22 15.95 16.53 -4.64
CA PRO A 22 16.76 15.47 -4.04
C PRO A 22 17.73 14.80 -5.02
N TYR A 23 17.55 14.99 -6.33
CA TYR A 23 18.44 14.44 -7.35
C TYR A 23 19.65 15.33 -7.65
N LEU A 24 19.74 16.52 -7.07
CA LEU A 24 20.86 17.43 -7.27
C LEU A 24 21.86 17.35 -6.11
N ASN A 25 23.15 17.29 -6.44
CA ASN A 25 24.25 17.33 -5.48
C ASN A 25 24.08 16.32 -4.32
N ALA A 26 24.17 16.79 -3.07
CA ALA A 26 24.01 16.00 -1.86
C ALA A 26 22.65 16.25 -1.17
N ASN A 27 21.66 16.79 -1.89
CA ASN A 27 20.36 17.18 -1.33
C ASN A 27 19.59 15.99 -0.75
N GLU A 28 19.85 14.77 -1.21
CA GLU A 28 19.35 13.53 -0.60
C GLU A 28 19.53 13.52 0.93
N LEU A 29 20.70 13.94 1.43
CA LEU A 29 20.99 13.97 2.85
C LEU A 29 20.17 15.02 3.59
N GLU A 30 19.94 16.17 2.95
CA GLU A 30 19.13 17.27 3.50
C GLU A 30 17.65 16.87 3.61
N VAL A 31 17.15 16.13 2.62
CA VAL A 31 15.74 15.71 2.58
C VAL A 31 15.47 14.41 3.32
N ALA A 32 16.50 13.70 3.83
CA ALA A 32 16.35 12.42 4.53
C ALA A 32 15.32 12.48 5.69
N ARG A 33 15.17 13.65 6.32
CA ARG A 33 14.15 13.89 7.37
C ARG A 33 12.71 13.65 6.89
N VAL A 34 12.42 13.82 5.61
CA VAL A 34 11.07 13.65 5.04
C VAL A 34 10.60 12.20 5.20
N GLY A 35 11.49 11.22 4.95
CA GLY A 35 11.15 9.80 5.11
C GLY A 35 11.07 9.31 6.56
N ARG A 36 11.63 10.06 7.52
CA ARG A 36 11.64 9.73 8.96
C ARG A 36 10.46 10.34 9.74
N GLN A 37 9.58 11.08 9.08
CA GLN A 37 8.43 11.72 9.69
C GLN A 37 7.12 11.02 9.31
N ASP A 38 6.13 11.13 10.19
CA ASP A 38 4.75 10.78 9.89
C ASP A 38 4.09 11.89 9.06
N TRP A 39 3.17 11.51 8.18
CA TRP A 39 2.51 12.45 7.27
C TRP A 39 1.01 12.19 7.24
N THR A 40 0.22 13.26 7.20
CA THR A 40 -1.24 13.17 7.17
C THR A 40 -1.77 13.86 5.93
N TYR A 41 -2.51 13.11 5.12
CA TYR A 41 -3.34 13.65 4.04
C TYR A 41 -4.74 13.86 4.59
N THR A 42 -5.32 15.04 4.37
CA THR A 42 -6.73 15.34 4.71
C THR A 42 -7.48 15.82 3.48
N LEU A 43 -8.77 15.49 3.43
CA LEU A 43 -9.71 15.97 2.43
C LEU A 43 -11.09 16.05 3.06
N ASP A 44 -11.71 17.23 3.06
CA ASP A 44 -13.14 17.36 3.32
C ASP A 44 -13.90 16.69 2.17
N LEU A 45 -14.34 15.45 2.38
CA LEU A 45 -15.07 14.74 1.35
C LEU A 45 -16.43 15.42 1.15
N PRO A 46 -16.78 15.81 -0.09
CA PRO A 46 -18.12 16.27 -0.39
C PRO A 46 -19.17 15.23 0.04
N ALA A 47 -20.37 15.71 0.33
CA ALA A 47 -21.51 14.82 0.52
C ALA A 47 -21.63 13.86 -0.66
N HIS A 48 -21.52 12.56 -0.36
CA HIS A 48 -21.49 11.47 -1.32
C HIS A 48 -22.58 10.45 -1.02
N GLY A 49 -23.72 10.95 -0.51
CA GLY A 49 -24.91 10.16 -0.31
C GLY A 49 -25.25 9.38 -1.59
N SER A 50 -25.66 8.13 -1.42
CA SER A 50 -25.94 7.24 -2.53
C SER A 50 -27.26 6.55 -2.31
N GLU A 51 -27.99 6.30 -3.40
CA GLU A 51 -29.18 5.42 -3.38
C GLU A 51 -28.79 3.93 -3.28
N HIS A 52 -27.49 3.64 -3.37
CA HIS A 52 -26.96 2.29 -3.25
C HIS A 52 -26.86 1.83 -1.79
N GLU A 53 -26.94 0.51 -1.60
CA GLU A 53 -26.90 -0.13 -0.28
C GLU A 53 -25.53 0.01 0.40
N ARG A 54 -24.45 0.13 -0.40
CA ARG A 54 -23.08 0.19 0.09
C ARG A 54 -22.25 1.24 -0.61
N THR A 55 -21.36 1.85 0.16
CA THR A 55 -20.32 2.76 -0.31
C THR A 55 -18.97 2.26 0.20
N ASP A 56 -18.04 2.05 -0.71
CA ASP A 56 -16.68 1.65 -0.40
C ASP A 56 -15.70 2.78 -0.72
N LEU A 57 -14.82 3.12 0.23
CA LEU A 57 -13.64 3.93 -0.03
C LEU A 57 -12.50 3.02 -0.50
N VAL A 58 -12.03 3.25 -1.72
CA VAL A 58 -11.08 2.38 -2.41
C VAL A 58 -9.79 3.13 -2.71
N PHE A 59 -8.67 2.58 -2.26
CA PHE A 59 -7.33 3.03 -2.62
C PHE A 59 -6.64 1.94 -3.44
N ASP A 60 -6.25 2.25 -4.67
CA ASP A 60 -5.51 1.29 -5.50
C ASP A 60 -4.06 1.10 -5.04
N GLY A 61 -3.56 1.97 -4.15
CA GLY A 61 -2.23 1.86 -3.55
C GLY A 61 -1.97 2.93 -2.51
N LEU A 62 -1.64 2.51 -1.29
CA LEU A 62 -1.20 3.34 -0.19
C LEU A 62 0.24 2.98 0.14
N ASP A 63 1.16 3.95 0.13
CA ASP A 63 2.57 3.76 0.42
C ASP A 63 2.93 4.33 1.81
N THR A 64 3.01 3.54 2.87
CA THR A 64 2.75 2.09 2.96
C THR A 64 1.93 1.75 4.19
N VAL A 65 2.39 2.25 5.34
CA VAL A 65 1.76 2.03 6.64
C VAL A 65 0.85 3.20 6.91
N ALA A 66 -0.46 2.98 6.90
CA ALA A 66 -1.42 4.05 7.04
C ALA A 66 -2.57 3.66 7.96
N THR A 67 -3.14 4.66 8.64
CA THR A 67 -4.46 4.60 9.28
C THR A 67 -5.40 5.48 8.47
N VAL A 68 -6.57 4.94 8.11
CA VAL A 68 -7.60 5.65 7.33
C VAL A 68 -8.79 5.92 8.24
N THR A 69 -9.21 7.18 8.32
CA THR A 69 -10.41 7.58 9.07
C THR A 69 -11.33 8.44 8.20
N LEU A 70 -12.63 8.37 8.43
CA LEU A 70 -13.63 9.21 7.77
C LEU A 70 -14.63 9.74 8.81
N GLY A 71 -14.78 11.07 8.88
CA GLY A 71 -15.67 11.70 9.86
C GLY A 71 -15.30 11.35 11.31
N GLY A 72 -14.00 11.15 11.57
CA GLY A 72 -13.49 10.70 12.87
C GLY A 72 -13.61 9.19 13.15
N THR A 73 -14.25 8.42 12.27
CA THR A 73 -14.36 6.95 12.42
C THR A 73 -13.17 6.25 11.75
N GLU A 74 -12.46 5.39 12.48
CA GLU A 74 -11.40 4.57 11.88
C GLU A 74 -12.00 3.48 10.98
N LEU A 75 -11.58 3.49 9.71
CA LEU A 75 -11.99 2.51 8.72
C LEU A 75 -11.05 1.30 8.67
N GLY A 76 -9.77 1.53 8.98
CA GLY A 76 -8.78 0.48 9.13
C GLY A 76 -7.34 0.95 8.87
N THR A 77 -6.43 -0.03 8.85
CA THR A 77 -4.99 0.21 8.68
C THR A 77 -4.40 -0.59 7.53
N THR A 78 -3.31 -0.07 6.94
CA THR A 78 -2.55 -0.74 5.88
C THR A 78 -1.10 -0.92 6.29
N ARG A 79 -0.44 -1.95 5.75
CA ARG A 79 1.01 -2.22 5.96
C ARG A 79 1.70 -2.73 4.69
N THR A 80 1.12 -2.48 3.51
CA THR A 80 1.68 -2.90 2.22
C THR A 80 1.33 -1.95 1.08
N MET A 81 2.35 -1.57 0.31
CA MET A 81 2.27 -0.71 -0.89
C MET A 81 1.64 -1.42 -2.09
N HIS A 82 1.72 -2.76 -2.12
CA HIS A 82 1.49 -3.56 -3.32
C HIS A 82 0.06 -4.10 -3.44
N ARG A 83 -0.89 -3.56 -2.67
CA ARG A 83 -2.28 -4.01 -2.69
C ARG A 83 -3.23 -2.85 -2.81
N ARG A 84 -4.38 -3.14 -3.43
CA ARG A 84 -5.59 -2.34 -3.30
C ARG A 84 -6.16 -2.55 -1.89
N HIS A 85 -6.62 -1.46 -1.29
CA HIS A 85 -7.33 -1.44 -0.02
C HIS A 85 -8.75 -0.92 -0.25
N ARG A 86 -9.72 -1.53 0.43
CA ARG A 86 -11.14 -1.18 0.35
C ARG A 86 -11.69 -1.13 1.76
N PHE A 87 -12.39 -0.07 2.07
CA PHE A 87 -13.00 0.16 3.37
C PHE A 87 -14.48 0.49 3.20
N ASP A 88 -15.33 -0.10 4.03
CA ASP A 88 -16.73 0.25 4.07
C ASP A 88 -16.87 1.67 4.63
N ALA A 89 -17.46 2.56 3.85
CA ALA A 89 -17.73 3.95 4.17
C ALA A 89 -19.23 4.26 4.16
N THR A 90 -20.08 3.22 4.20
CA THR A 90 -21.53 3.34 4.08
C THR A 90 -22.11 4.23 5.18
N GLY A 91 -22.78 5.31 4.77
CA GLY A 91 -23.41 6.27 5.68
C GLY A 91 -22.45 7.21 6.41
N LEU A 92 -21.14 7.12 6.16
CA LEU A 92 -20.15 7.99 6.79
C LEU A 92 -19.92 9.26 5.95
N THR A 93 -19.73 10.39 6.62
CA THR A 93 -19.49 11.69 5.97
C THR A 93 -18.49 12.51 6.78
N GLY A 94 -17.86 13.50 6.15
CA GLY A 94 -16.95 14.44 6.82
C GLY A 94 -15.53 14.34 6.28
N GLU A 95 -14.55 14.75 7.09
CA GLU A 95 -13.15 14.75 6.70
C GLU A 95 -12.61 13.32 6.55
N LEU A 96 -12.01 13.03 5.39
CA LEU A 96 -11.15 11.88 5.17
C LEU A 96 -9.74 12.21 5.65
N THR A 97 -9.19 11.35 6.48
CA THR A 97 -7.78 11.42 6.91
C THR A 97 -7.07 10.13 6.55
N VAL A 98 -5.89 10.25 5.93
CA VAL A 98 -4.96 9.14 5.71
C VAL A 98 -3.65 9.50 6.38
N ARG A 99 -3.40 8.92 7.55
CA ARG A 99 -2.20 9.15 8.35
C ARG A 99 -1.18 8.05 8.08
N PHE A 100 -0.07 8.41 7.45
CA PHE A 100 1.06 7.53 7.21
C PHE A 100 2.03 7.57 8.38
N THR A 101 2.40 6.39 8.89
CA THR A 101 3.55 6.23 9.77
C THR A 101 4.82 6.13 8.92
N SER A 102 5.89 6.78 9.37
CA SER A 102 7.20 6.68 8.71
C SER A 102 7.59 5.23 8.46
N ALA A 103 8.06 4.95 7.24
CA ALA A 103 8.53 3.63 6.87
C ALA A 103 9.69 3.18 7.78
N CYS A 104 10.59 4.08 8.17
CA CYS A 104 11.67 3.79 9.11
C CYS A 104 11.14 3.40 10.50
N THR A 105 10.15 4.12 11.03
CA THR A 105 9.52 3.82 12.33
C THR A 105 8.86 2.44 12.33
N GLU A 106 8.10 2.10 11.27
CA GLU A 106 7.53 0.75 11.16
C GLU A 106 8.62 -0.32 11.05
N ALA A 107 9.70 -0.05 10.30
CA ALA A 107 10.80 -1.00 10.14
C ALA A 107 11.40 -1.38 11.49
N GLU A 108 11.70 -0.39 12.34
CA GLU A 108 12.25 -0.60 13.67
C GLU A 108 11.27 -1.35 14.57
N ARG A 109 9.97 -1.03 14.49
CA ARG A 109 8.93 -1.76 15.23
C ARG A 109 8.88 -3.23 14.83
N VAL A 110 8.92 -3.53 13.52
CA VAL A 110 8.90 -4.91 13.02
C VAL A 110 10.19 -5.63 13.38
N ARG A 111 11.35 -4.98 13.25
CA ARG A 111 12.65 -5.50 13.69
C ARG A 111 12.63 -5.90 15.17
N GLY A 112 12.06 -5.06 16.03
CA GLY A 112 11.89 -5.38 17.46
C GLY A 112 11.02 -6.62 17.71
N LEU A 113 10.08 -6.93 16.82
CA LEU A 113 9.20 -8.10 16.94
C LEU A 113 9.81 -9.39 16.37
N VAL A 114 10.55 -9.30 15.27
CA VAL A 114 11.02 -10.48 14.52
C VAL A 114 12.51 -10.74 14.65
N GLY A 115 13.24 -9.88 15.36
CA GLY A 115 14.69 -9.91 15.48
C GLY A 115 15.40 -9.47 14.20
N GLU A 116 16.74 -9.55 14.23
CA GLU A 116 17.59 -9.19 13.11
C GLU A 116 17.35 -10.05 11.86
N ARG A 117 17.44 -9.40 10.71
CA ARG A 117 17.35 -10.02 9.39
C ARG A 117 18.56 -9.61 8.56
N PRO A 118 19.09 -10.51 7.71
CA PRO A 118 20.17 -10.17 6.80
C PRO A 118 19.83 -8.93 5.96
N ASN A 119 20.77 -8.00 5.88
CA ASN A 119 20.66 -6.78 5.10
C ASN A 119 22.02 -6.40 4.50
N ALA A 120 22.01 -5.91 3.27
CA ALA A 120 23.21 -5.43 2.57
C ALA A 120 23.29 -3.91 2.47
N TYR A 121 22.22 -3.20 2.88
CA TYR A 121 22.12 -1.75 2.81
C TYR A 121 21.92 -1.14 4.22
N PRO A 122 22.25 0.15 4.45
CA PRO A 122 22.10 0.77 5.76
C PRO A 122 20.64 0.82 6.25
N GLU A 123 19.70 1.03 5.32
CA GLU A 123 18.30 1.22 5.64
C GLU A 123 17.50 -0.09 5.72
N PRO A 124 16.48 -0.18 6.59
CA PRO A 124 15.84 -1.42 7.01
C PRO A 124 14.70 -1.91 6.08
N PHE A 125 14.94 -1.94 4.76
CA PHE A 125 13.91 -2.25 3.75
C PHE A 125 13.26 -3.65 3.90
N GLN A 126 14.00 -4.61 4.45
CA GLN A 126 13.59 -6.02 4.59
C GLN A 126 12.43 -6.24 5.56
N TYR A 127 12.10 -5.24 6.39
CA TYR A 127 11.01 -5.32 7.36
C TYR A 127 9.69 -4.76 6.84
N LEU A 128 9.64 -4.22 5.62
CA LEU A 128 8.43 -3.64 5.03
C LEU A 128 8.00 -4.32 3.72
N ARG A 129 6.71 -4.15 3.41
CA ARG A 129 6.13 -4.50 2.11
C ARG A 129 5.96 -3.25 1.25
N LYS A 130 7.09 -2.59 0.97
CA LYS A 130 7.28 -1.37 0.16
C LYS A 130 8.31 -1.65 -0.93
N THR A 131 8.35 -0.82 -1.98
CA THR A 131 9.45 -0.84 -2.96
C THR A 131 10.80 -0.72 -2.27
N ALA A 132 11.61 -1.78 -2.30
CA ALA A 132 12.86 -1.85 -1.54
C ALA A 132 13.85 -0.74 -1.91
N SER A 133 13.96 -0.40 -3.20
CA SER A 133 14.89 0.63 -3.69
C SER A 133 14.56 2.05 -3.21
N SER A 134 13.40 2.30 -2.58
CA SER A 134 13.16 3.59 -1.94
C SER A 134 14.09 3.84 -0.75
N PHE A 135 14.66 2.79 -0.19
CA PHE A 135 15.65 2.84 0.89
C PHE A 135 17.09 2.92 0.36
N GLY A 136 17.26 3.38 -0.87
CA GLY A 136 18.54 3.45 -1.56
C GLY A 136 18.90 2.15 -2.27
N TRP A 137 19.72 2.27 -3.31
CA TRP A 137 20.32 1.14 -4.01
C TRP A 137 21.65 1.58 -4.63
N ASP A 138 22.35 0.70 -5.35
CA ASP A 138 23.65 1.05 -5.99
C ASP A 138 23.55 2.19 -7.02
N ARG A 139 22.33 2.51 -7.50
CA ARG A 139 22.06 3.52 -8.53
C ARG A 139 20.87 4.43 -8.23
N GLY A 140 20.46 4.55 -6.98
CA GLY A 140 19.29 5.37 -6.63
C GLY A 140 19.37 5.97 -5.23
N PRO A 141 18.77 7.16 -5.02
CA PRO A 141 18.79 7.83 -3.73
C PRO A 141 17.89 7.11 -2.71
N THR A 142 18.17 7.38 -1.44
CA THR A 142 17.45 6.95 -0.26
C THR A 142 16.31 7.93 0.02
N LEU A 143 15.15 7.68 -0.59
CA LEU A 143 13.95 8.49 -0.43
C LEU A 143 12.76 7.62 0.00
N PRO A 144 12.73 7.12 1.25
CA PRO A 144 11.61 6.33 1.76
C PRO A 144 10.39 7.23 2.00
N THR A 145 9.71 7.59 0.91
CA THR A 145 8.54 8.49 0.88
C THR A 145 7.28 7.86 1.49
N ALA A 146 6.24 8.66 1.64
CA ALA A 146 4.88 8.22 1.93
C ALA A 146 3.91 8.87 0.94
N GLY A 147 2.76 8.24 0.69
CA GLY A 147 1.72 8.86 -0.11
C GLY A 147 0.64 7.93 -0.65
N ILE A 148 -0.40 8.55 -1.17
CA ILE A 148 -1.46 7.88 -1.93
C ILE A 148 -0.95 7.77 -3.38
N TRP A 149 -0.11 6.78 -3.64
CA TRP A 149 0.69 6.66 -4.87
C TRP A 149 -0.11 6.13 -6.09
N LYS A 150 -1.37 5.76 -5.89
CA LYS A 150 -2.32 5.32 -6.92
C LYS A 150 -3.70 5.94 -6.69
N PRO A 151 -4.63 5.86 -7.66
CA PRO A 151 -5.96 6.48 -7.53
C PRO A 151 -6.71 6.06 -6.26
N ALA A 152 -7.46 7.01 -5.72
CA ALA A 152 -8.44 6.82 -4.66
C ALA A 152 -9.84 7.21 -5.17
N ARG A 153 -10.88 6.48 -4.77
CA ARG A 153 -12.26 6.73 -5.20
C ARG A 153 -13.27 6.18 -4.20
N LEU A 154 -14.50 6.69 -4.28
CA LEU A 154 -15.67 6.04 -3.72
C LEU A 154 -16.30 5.12 -4.79
N GLU A 155 -16.71 3.94 -4.38
CA GLU A 155 -17.48 3.01 -5.22
C GLU A 155 -18.80 2.68 -4.54
N HIS A 156 -19.91 2.93 -5.24
CA HIS A 156 -21.25 2.65 -4.76
C HIS A 156 -21.84 1.43 -5.47
N TRP A 157 -22.51 0.55 -4.73
CA TRP A 157 -23.12 -0.64 -5.32
C TRP A 157 -24.25 -1.22 -4.45
N SER A 158 -25.14 -1.97 -5.09
CA SER A 158 -26.22 -2.72 -4.44
C SER A 158 -26.18 -4.17 -4.90
N VAL A 159 -26.73 -5.10 -4.09
CA VAL A 159 -26.83 -6.54 -4.41
C VAL A 159 -25.48 -7.27 -4.49
N ALA A 160 -24.66 -7.00 -5.51
CA ALA A 160 -23.37 -7.66 -5.72
C ALA A 160 -22.38 -6.80 -6.51
N ARG A 161 -21.07 -7.03 -6.28
CA ARG A 161 -19.96 -6.42 -7.03
C ARG A 161 -19.02 -7.50 -7.56
N LEU A 162 -18.62 -7.39 -8.82
CA LEU A 162 -17.54 -8.22 -9.38
C LEU A 162 -16.20 -7.84 -8.74
N ALA A 163 -15.64 -8.76 -7.94
CA ALA A 163 -14.42 -8.51 -7.20
C ALA A 163 -13.16 -8.56 -8.07
N GLU A 164 -13.03 -9.62 -8.87
CA GLU A 164 -11.91 -9.89 -9.77
C GLU A 164 -12.37 -10.90 -10.83
N THR A 165 -11.84 -10.76 -12.05
CA THR A 165 -11.95 -11.78 -13.10
C THR A 165 -10.55 -12.22 -13.50
N ARG A 166 -10.34 -13.53 -13.60
CA ARG A 166 -9.08 -14.12 -14.10
C ARG A 166 -9.41 -15.13 -15.19
N ALA A 167 -8.88 -14.91 -16.39
CA ALA A 167 -8.92 -15.92 -17.44
C ALA A 167 -7.69 -16.82 -17.31
N GLY A 168 -7.90 -18.13 -17.10
CA GLY A 168 -6.84 -19.13 -17.07
C GLY A 168 -6.83 -19.98 -18.34
N GLN A 169 -5.65 -20.21 -18.91
CA GLN A 169 -5.46 -21.19 -19.98
C GLN A 169 -5.04 -22.53 -19.34
N GLY A 170 -5.94 -23.51 -19.31
CA GLY A 170 -5.66 -24.85 -18.81
C GLY A 170 -5.27 -25.81 -19.94
N ARG A 171 -4.08 -26.41 -19.89
CA ARG A 171 -3.72 -27.55 -20.74
C ARG A 171 -3.99 -28.83 -19.97
N ALA A 172 -4.96 -29.64 -20.41
CA ALA A 172 -5.24 -30.93 -19.80
C ALA A 172 -4.06 -31.88 -20.02
N VAL A 173 -3.36 -32.25 -18.95
CA VAL A 173 -2.39 -33.36 -18.98
C VAL A 173 -3.11 -34.59 -18.43
N LEU A 174 -3.41 -35.55 -19.30
CA LEU A 174 -3.86 -36.88 -18.88
C LEU A 174 -2.72 -37.56 -18.11
N ARG A 175 -2.80 -37.57 -16.77
CA ARG A 175 -1.91 -38.38 -15.93
C ARG A 175 -2.49 -39.79 -15.77
N GLY A 176 -1.90 -40.73 -16.50
CA GLY A 176 -1.75 -42.16 -16.16
C GLY A 176 -3.02 -42.96 -15.82
N ALA A 177 -3.45 -43.82 -16.75
CA ALA A 177 -4.31 -44.95 -16.43
C ALA A 177 -3.52 -45.99 -15.62
N VAL A 178 -4.03 -46.37 -14.44
CA VAL A 178 -3.51 -47.50 -13.66
C VAL A 178 -4.18 -48.78 -14.17
N LEU A 179 -3.40 -49.65 -14.83
CA LEU A 179 -3.81 -51.02 -15.13
C LEU A 179 -3.68 -51.87 -13.86
N ASN A 180 -4.80 -52.29 -13.28
CA ASN A 180 -4.81 -53.28 -12.20
C ASN A 180 -4.35 -54.64 -12.74
N ARG A 181 -3.27 -55.20 -12.17
CA ARG A 181 -2.91 -56.62 -12.39
C ARG A 181 -3.85 -57.51 -11.57
N PRO A 182 -4.34 -58.63 -12.13
CA PRO A 182 -5.13 -59.59 -11.37
C PRO A 182 -4.24 -60.35 -10.38
N VAL A 183 -4.76 -60.55 -9.16
CA VAL A 183 -4.15 -61.33 -8.08
C VAL A 183 -4.39 -62.82 -8.36
N PRO A 184 -3.37 -63.71 -8.30
CA PRO A 184 -3.60 -65.14 -8.48
C PRO A 184 -4.22 -65.78 -7.23
N PRO A 185 -4.97 -66.90 -7.37
CA PRO A 185 -5.64 -67.54 -6.25
C PRO A 185 -4.65 -68.22 -5.31
N LYS A 186 -4.91 -68.13 -4.01
CA LYS A 186 -4.14 -68.77 -2.95
C LYS A 186 -4.45 -70.27 -2.89
N SER A 187 -3.42 -71.10 -2.82
CA SER A 187 -3.47 -72.50 -2.39
C SER A 187 -3.49 -72.62 -0.88
#